data_AF-A0AAV1S127-F1
#
_entry.id   AF-A0AAV1S127-F1
#
_cell.length_a   1.000
_cell.length_b   1.000
_cell.length_c   1.000
_cell.angle_alpha   90.00
_cell.angle_beta   90.00
_cell.angle_gamma   90.00
#
_symmetry.space_group_name_H-M   'P 1'
#
loop_
_entity.id
_entity.type
_entity.pdbx_description
1 polymer ?
#
loop_
_entity_poly.entity_id
_entity_poly.type
_entity_poly.pdbx_seq_one_letter_code
_entity_poly.pdbx_strand_id
1 'polypeptide(L)'
;MTEPWYKTAYSVEKITGSMIQEWMLSAPNENLHLPAHNVFIPTDLSLKDAQEEVKFPVLLRKSCYSSLWYKPDTIFSTPKVFVRIDFNCPFASSSPETEVLTDIFARLLMDDLNEYAYYAQVAGLYYSIDNTESGFQVTVVGYNHKLWILLETVIETMVNFKVKPDRFSVIKVTQWSFFSDSSETQAKWLELVFYVSS
;
A
#
# COMPACT_ATOMS: atom_id res chain seq x y z
N MET A 1 23.81 12.52 25.57
CA MET A 1 24.16 13.79 24.88
C MET A 1 22.91 14.33 24.23
N THR A 2 22.90 15.62 23.88
CA THR A 2 21.71 16.26 23.33
C THR A 2 22.12 17.07 22.12
N GLU A 3 21.43 16.87 21.00
CA GLU A 3 21.73 17.56 19.75
C GLU A 3 21.39 19.07 19.88
N PRO A 4 22.23 20.00 19.38
CA PRO A 4 22.08 21.44 19.62
C PRO A 4 20.75 22.07 19.18
N TRP A 5 20.16 21.63 18.07
CA TRP A 5 19.05 22.32 17.42
C TRP A 5 17.68 21.79 17.86
N TYR A 6 17.47 20.48 17.73
CA TYR A 6 16.22 19.79 18.03
C TYR A 6 16.15 19.23 19.44
N LYS A 7 17.26 19.33 20.20
CA LYS A 7 17.36 18.82 21.57
C LYS A 7 17.08 17.32 21.69
N THR A 8 17.27 16.57 20.61
CA THR A 8 17.11 15.10 20.60
C THR A 8 18.17 14.46 21.50
N ALA A 9 17.73 13.64 22.44
CA ALA A 9 18.62 12.85 23.29
C ALA A 9 19.24 11.71 22.48
N TYR A 10 20.57 11.55 22.56
CA TYR A 10 21.30 10.48 21.90
C TYR A 10 22.52 10.01 22.72
N SER A 11 22.96 8.78 22.48
CA SER A 11 24.24 8.25 22.96
C SER A 11 25.14 7.91 21.77
N VAL A 12 26.46 7.90 22.01
CA VAL A 12 27.45 7.41 21.06
C VAL A 12 28.25 6.33 21.78
N GLU A 13 28.24 5.14 21.22
CA GLU A 13 28.88 3.97 21.79
C GLU A 13 29.86 3.39 20.77
N LYS A 14 31.03 2.99 21.25
CA LYS A 14 32.03 2.37 20.38
C LYS A 14 31.67 0.90 20.18
N ILE A 15 31.47 0.51 18.93
CA ILE A 15 31.33 -0.90 18.56
C ILE A 15 32.63 -1.62 18.93
N THR A 16 32.52 -2.68 19.73
CA THR A 16 33.69 -3.42 20.23
C THR A 16 34.21 -4.40 19.17
N GLY A 17 35.50 -4.74 19.24
CA GLY A 17 36.08 -5.74 18.34
C GLY A 17 35.42 -7.12 18.47
N SER A 18 35.00 -7.50 19.68
CA SER A 18 34.27 -8.74 19.94
C SER A 18 32.89 -8.75 19.28
N MET A 19 32.15 -7.64 19.30
CA MET A 19 30.85 -7.53 18.59
C MET A 19 31.03 -7.69 17.07
N ILE A 20 32.07 -7.08 16.49
CA ILE A 20 32.37 -7.23 15.07
C ILE A 20 32.69 -8.69 14.73
N GLN A 21 33.52 -9.34 15.54
CA GLN A 21 33.83 -10.76 15.36
C GLN A 21 32.58 -11.63 15.49
N GLU A 22 31.73 -11.35 16.46
CA GLU A 22 30.46 -12.06 16.65
C GLU A 22 29.53 -11.92 15.44
N TRP A 23 29.40 -10.72 14.85
CA TRP A 23 28.63 -10.51 13.62
C TRP A 23 29.19 -11.26 12.42
N MET A 24 30.52 -11.30 12.27
CA MET A 24 31.17 -12.04 11.19
C MET A 24 30.96 -13.56 11.34
N LEU A 25 31.01 -14.08 12.57
CA LEU A 25 30.83 -15.50 12.87
C LEU A 25 29.36 -15.92 12.81
N SER A 26 28.46 -15.02 13.18
CA SER A 26 27.01 -15.22 13.17
C SER A 26 26.37 -14.76 11.87
N ALA A 27 27.19 -14.45 10.85
CA ALA A 27 26.71 -14.05 9.54
C ALA A 27 25.74 -15.14 9.03
N PRO A 28 24.45 -14.81 8.84
CA PRO A 28 23.47 -15.83 8.54
C PRO A 28 23.80 -16.48 7.20
N ASN A 29 23.76 -17.82 7.16
CA ASN A 29 23.69 -18.57 5.91
C ASN A 29 22.24 -18.54 5.42
N GLU A 30 21.76 -17.33 5.16
CA GLU A 30 20.43 -17.10 4.60
C GLU A 30 20.44 -17.43 3.11
N ASN A 31 19.26 -17.74 2.56
CA ASN A 31 19.03 -17.90 1.12
C ASN A 31 19.12 -16.54 0.39
N LEU A 32 20.18 -15.77 0.65
CA LEU A 32 20.45 -14.50 0.01
C LEU A 32 20.89 -14.79 -1.42
N HIS A 33 20.09 -14.36 -2.37
CA HIS A 33 20.38 -14.43 -3.79
C HIS A 33 20.10 -13.09 -4.44
N LEU A 34 20.67 -12.89 -5.63
CA LEU A 34 20.25 -11.77 -6.47
C LEU A 34 18.76 -11.92 -6.82
N PRO A 35 18.02 -10.82 -6.95
CA PRO A 35 16.62 -10.87 -7.31
C PRO A 35 16.43 -11.59 -8.65
N ALA A 36 15.29 -12.26 -8.80
CA ALA A 36 14.93 -12.89 -10.05
C ALA A 36 14.67 -11.84 -11.14
N HIS A 37 14.60 -12.29 -12.40
CA HIS A 37 14.23 -11.42 -13.51
C HIS A 37 12.84 -10.81 -13.29
N ASN A 38 12.75 -9.48 -13.42
CA ASN A 38 11.50 -8.76 -13.22
C ASN A 38 10.53 -8.96 -14.41
N VAL A 39 9.44 -9.70 -14.17
CA VAL A 39 8.41 -10.02 -15.18
C VAL A 39 7.50 -8.84 -15.56
N PHE A 40 7.56 -7.75 -14.80
CA PHE A 40 6.72 -6.57 -14.99
C PHE A 40 7.31 -5.52 -15.92
N ILE A 41 8.58 -5.64 -16.31
CA ILE A 41 9.20 -4.68 -17.23
C ILE A 41 8.39 -4.67 -18.54
N PRO A 42 7.82 -3.52 -18.95
CA PRO A 42 6.97 -3.46 -20.12
C PRO A 42 7.81 -3.54 -21.39
N THR A 43 7.45 -4.47 -22.28
CA THR A 43 8.05 -4.61 -23.62
C THR A 43 7.18 -4.03 -24.73
N ASP A 44 5.88 -3.90 -24.50
CA ASP A 44 4.93 -3.23 -25.39
C ASP A 44 4.48 -1.92 -24.75
N LEU A 45 4.70 -0.82 -25.46
CA LEU A 45 4.31 0.54 -25.09
C LEU A 45 3.48 1.19 -26.20
N SER A 46 2.89 0.38 -27.08
CA SER A 46 2.02 0.87 -28.14
C SER A 46 0.80 1.60 -27.55
N LEU A 47 0.47 2.73 -28.17
CA LEU A 47 -0.73 3.48 -27.85
C LEU A 47 -1.93 2.77 -28.48
N LYS A 48 -3.04 2.72 -27.73
CA LYS A 48 -4.31 2.22 -28.27
C LYS A 48 -5.04 3.39 -28.91
N ASP A 49 -5.50 3.21 -30.15
CA ASP A 49 -6.31 4.20 -30.83
C ASP A 49 -7.64 4.39 -30.09
N ALA A 50 -7.89 5.61 -29.62
CA ALA A 50 -9.20 5.99 -29.11
C ALA A 50 -10.12 6.25 -30.31
N GLN A 51 -11.04 5.31 -30.59
CA GLN A 51 -11.92 5.40 -31.75
C GLN A 51 -12.90 6.59 -31.69
N GLU A 52 -13.25 7.06 -30.48
CA GLU A 52 -14.13 8.22 -30.28
C GLU A 52 -13.70 9.05 -29.07
N GLU A 53 -13.75 10.38 -29.21
CA GLU A 53 -13.47 11.31 -28.12
C GLU A 53 -14.66 11.36 -27.15
N VAL A 54 -14.61 10.59 -26.07
CA VAL A 54 -15.68 10.56 -25.08
C VAL A 54 -15.38 11.51 -23.91
N LYS A 55 -16.24 12.52 -23.73
CA LYS A 55 -16.09 13.50 -22.64
C LYS A 55 -16.23 12.89 -21.24
N PHE A 56 -17.13 11.91 -21.07
CA PHE A 56 -17.47 11.29 -19.79
C PHE A 56 -17.32 9.77 -19.82
N PRO A 57 -17.13 9.08 -18.68
CA PRO A 57 -17.12 7.63 -18.64
C PRO A 57 -18.45 7.02 -19.11
N VAL A 58 -18.36 5.92 -19.87
CA VAL A 58 -19.51 5.16 -20.38
C VAL A 58 -19.69 3.90 -19.55
N LEU A 59 -20.93 3.58 -19.20
CA LEU A 59 -21.30 2.33 -18.56
C LEU A 59 -21.28 1.20 -19.61
N LEU A 60 -20.28 0.32 -19.55
CA LEU A 60 -20.15 -0.81 -20.48
C LEU A 60 -20.94 -2.03 -20.03
N ARG A 61 -21.03 -2.26 -18.72
CA ARG A 61 -21.71 -3.41 -18.14
C ARG A 61 -22.36 -3.03 -16.83
N LYS A 62 -23.59 -3.51 -16.62
CA LYS A 62 -24.29 -3.44 -15.34
C LYS A 62 -24.92 -4.78 -15.02
N SER A 63 -24.68 -5.27 -13.82
CA SER A 63 -25.32 -6.45 -13.24
C SER A 63 -25.83 -6.13 -11.83
N CYS A 64 -26.49 -7.09 -11.18
CA CYS A 64 -26.83 -6.98 -9.76
C CYS A 64 -25.60 -6.94 -8.83
N TYR A 65 -24.42 -7.36 -9.32
CA TYR A 65 -23.19 -7.45 -8.52
C TYR A 65 -22.16 -6.37 -8.84
N SER A 66 -22.19 -5.76 -10.03
CA SER A 66 -21.12 -4.86 -10.48
C SER A 66 -21.59 -3.89 -11.55
N SER A 67 -20.91 -2.74 -11.63
CA SER A 67 -21.02 -1.78 -12.73
C SER A 67 -19.63 -1.46 -13.26
N LEU A 68 -19.41 -1.64 -14.56
CA LEU A 68 -18.14 -1.34 -15.23
C LEU A 68 -18.27 -0.06 -16.04
N TRP A 69 -17.48 0.94 -15.64
CA TRP A 69 -17.36 2.21 -16.33
C TRP A 69 -16.02 2.28 -17.05
N TYR A 70 -16.02 2.86 -18.24
CA TYR A 70 -14.82 3.00 -19.07
C TYR A 70 -14.75 4.38 -19.70
N LYS A 71 -13.56 4.95 -19.70
CA LYS A 71 -13.23 6.16 -20.45
C LYS A 71 -11.85 5.98 -21.08
N PRO A 72 -11.72 6.01 -22.42
CA PRO A 72 -10.41 6.04 -23.05
C PRO A 72 -9.69 7.36 -22.71
N ASP A 73 -8.38 7.31 -22.56
CA ASP A 73 -7.56 8.53 -22.49
C ASP A 73 -7.40 9.12 -23.89
N THR A 74 -7.92 10.32 -24.10
CA THR A 74 -7.84 11.07 -25.35
C THR A 74 -6.98 12.32 -25.21
N ILE A 75 -6.46 12.61 -24.02
CA ILE A 75 -5.78 13.86 -23.69
C ILE A 75 -4.28 13.63 -23.57
N PHE A 76 -3.87 12.63 -22.79
CA PHE A 76 -2.45 12.46 -22.45
C PHE A 76 -1.73 11.55 -23.44
N SER A 77 -2.46 10.69 -24.18
CA SER A 77 -1.90 9.80 -25.19
C SER A 77 -0.69 9.01 -24.67
N THR A 78 -0.81 8.49 -23.45
CA THR A 78 0.25 7.68 -22.81
C THR A 78 -0.15 6.20 -22.78
N PRO A 79 0.81 5.27 -22.78
CA PRO A 79 0.52 3.84 -22.64
C PRO A 79 0.23 3.51 -21.17
N LYS A 80 -0.55 4.34 -20.47
CA LYS A 80 -0.88 4.18 -19.06
C LYS A 80 -2.37 3.97 -18.87
N VAL A 81 -2.71 3.17 -17.87
CA VAL A 81 -4.09 2.87 -17.50
C VAL A 81 -4.25 3.07 -15.99
N PHE A 82 -5.44 3.51 -15.61
CA PHE A 82 -5.87 3.63 -14.22
C PHE A 82 -7.09 2.72 -14.04
N VAL A 83 -6.96 1.73 -13.16
CA VAL A 83 -8.04 0.83 -12.78
C VAL A 83 -8.38 1.09 -11.33
N ARG A 84 -9.66 1.34 -11.05
CA ARG A 84 -10.21 1.48 -9.70
C ARG A 84 -11.38 0.52 -9.54
N ILE A 85 -11.36 -0.24 -8.46
CA ILE A 85 -12.41 -1.19 -8.08
C ILE A 85 -12.86 -0.85 -6.67
N ASP A 86 -14.12 -0.41 -6.55
CA ASP A 86 -14.75 -0.12 -5.26
C ASP A 86 -15.53 -1.35 -4.77
N PHE A 87 -15.12 -1.89 -3.62
CA PHE A 87 -15.81 -2.99 -2.94
C PHE A 87 -16.75 -2.42 -1.89
N ASN A 88 -18.05 -2.50 -2.16
CA ASN A 88 -19.09 -2.05 -1.23
C ASN A 88 -19.42 -3.17 -0.25
N CYS A 89 -18.88 -3.05 0.96
CA CYS A 89 -19.06 -3.94 2.09
C CYS A 89 -19.78 -3.18 3.23
N PRO A 90 -21.12 -3.26 3.34
CA PRO A 90 -21.90 -2.43 4.26
C PRO A 90 -21.58 -2.63 5.75
N PHE A 91 -20.88 -3.70 6.11
CA PHE A 91 -20.48 -4.00 7.49
C PHE A 91 -19.05 -3.58 7.82
N ALA A 92 -18.26 -3.14 6.84
CA ALA A 92 -16.84 -2.82 7.01
C ALA A 92 -16.60 -1.59 7.92
N SER A 93 -17.58 -0.69 8.02
CA SER A 93 -17.50 0.57 8.76
C SER A 93 -18.70 0.77 9.71
N SER A 94 -19.37 -0.33 10.10
CA SER A 94 -20.61 -0.26 10.90
C SER A 94 -20.37 0.03 12.38
N SER A 95 -19.16 -0.22 12.87
CA SER A 95 -18.67 0.10 14.21
C SER A 95 -17.16 0.41 14.18
N PRO A 96 -16.63 1.08 15.22
CA PRO A 96 -15.18 1.32 15.33
C PRO A 96 -14.35 0.02 15.28
N GLU A 97 -14.89 -1.07 15.82
CA GLU A 97 -14.24 -2.38 15.75
C GLU A 97 -14.14 -2.88 14.31
N THR A 98 -15.25 -2.84 13.55
CA THR A 98 -15.24 -3.28 12.15
C THR A 98 -14.36 -2.41 11.26
N GLU A 99 -14.28 -1.11 11.55
CA GLU A 99 -13.43 -0.18 10.81
C GLU A 99 -11.95 -0.51 11.02
N VAL A 100 -11.53 -0.74 12.26
CA VAL A 100 -10.17 -1.17 12.60
C VAL A 100 -9.86 -2.54 11.99
N LEU A 101 -10.81 -3.48 12.01
CA LEU A 101 -10.63 -4.79 11.40
C LEU A 101 -10.46 -4.71 9.88
N THR A 102 -11.21 -3.82 9.21
CA THR A 102 -11.08 -3.57 7.77
C THR A 102 -9.72 -2.95 7.43
N ASP A 103 -9.23 -2.00 8.25
CA ASP A 103 -7.89 -1.42 8.08
C ASP A 103 -6.78 -2.46 8.28
N ILE A 104 -6.88 -3.28 9.33
CA ILE A 104 -5.92 -4.37 9.56
C ILE A 104 -5.96 -5.37 8.39
N PHE A 105 -7.14 -5.69 7.86
CA PHE A 105 -7.29 -6.55 6.68
C PHE A 105 -6.61 -5.97 5.43
N ALA A 106 -6.85 -4.70 5.12
CA ALA A 106 -6.22 -4.02 3.98
C ALA A 106 -4.68 -4.00 4.12
N ARG A 107 -4.17 -3.69 5.32
CA ARG A 107 -2.72 -3.70 5.62
C ARG A 107 -2.11 -5.08 5.49
N LEU A 108 -2.79 -6.11 5.97
CA LEU A 108 -2.34 -7.49 5.86
C LEU A 108 -2.29 -7.97 4.41
N LEU A 109 -3.27 -7.58 3.59
CA LEU A 109 -3.25 -7.87 2.16
C LEU A 109 -2.08 -7.18 1.45
N MET A 110 -1.87 -5.89 1.73
CA MET A 110 -0.72 -5.16 1.18
C MET A 110 0.61 -5.78 1.62
N ASP A 111 0.70 -6.23 2.87
CA ASP A 111 1.89 -6.91 3.39
C ASP A 111 2.18 -8.24 2.68
N ASP A 112 1.15 -9.06 2.45
CA ASP A 112 1.28 -10.34 1.73
C ASP A 112 1.60 -10.14 0.24
N LEU A 113 1.08 -9.07 -0.38
CA LEU A 113 1.36 -8.70 -1.76
C LEU A 113 2.71 -8.00 -1.95
N ASN A 114 3.32 -7.48 -0.89
CA ASN A 114 4.46 -6.56 -0.97
C ASN A 114 5.66 -7.15 -1.72
N GLU A 115 6.02 -8.40 -1.44
CA GLU A 115 7.18 -9.05 -2.09
C GLU A 115 6.98 -9.17 -3.62
N TYR A 116 5.78 -9.56 -4.04
CA TYR A 116 5.45 -9.70 -5.45
C TYR A 116 5.32 -8.34 -6.15
N ALA A 117 4.59 -7.41 -5.54
CA ALA A 117 4.29 -6.11 -6.10
C ALA A 117 5.50 -5.16 -6.12
N TYR A 118 6.56 -5.44 -5.34
CA TYR A 118 7.81 -4.69 -5.40
C TYR A 118 8.41 -4.68 -6.81
N TYR A 119 8.43 -5.84 -7.49
CA TYR A 119 8.89 -5.93 -8.87
C TYR A 119 8.03 -5.08 -9.83
N ALA A 120 6.71 -5.06 -9.60
CA ALA A 120 5.80 -4.24 -10.38
C ALA A 120 6.08 -2.74 -10.17
N GLN A 121 6.30 -2.32 -8.92
CA GLN A 121 6.62 -0.94 -8.57
C GLN A 121 7.90 -0.43 -9.23
N VAL A 122 8.96 -1.26 -9.23
CA VAL A 122 10.21 -0.95 -9.93
C VAL A 122 9.99 -0.81 -11.44
N ALA A 123 9.04 -1.54 -12.02
CA ALA A 123 8.68 -1.48 -13.42
C ALA A 123 7.64 -0.38 -13.77
N GLY A 124 7.26 0.47 -12.80
CA GLY A 124 6.31 1.58 -13.01
C GLY A 124 4.84 1.18 -12.97
N LEU A 125 4.51 0.06 -12.31
CA LEU A 125 3.16 -0.36 -11.97
C LEU A 125 2.95 -0.24 -10.45
N TYR A 126 1.88 0.42 -10.04
CA TYR A 126 1.58 0.67 -8.65
C TYR A 126 0.20 0.11 -8.33
N TYR A 127 0.03 -0.31 -7.08
CA TYR A 127 -1.26 -0.68 -6.55
C TYR A 127 -1.45 -0.06 -5.16
N SER A 128 -2.70 0.11 -4.74
CA SER A 128 -3.05 0.44 -3.38
C SER A 128 -4.35 -0.25 -2.99
N ILE A 129 -4.49 -0.53 -1.69
CA ILE A 129 -5.71 -1.04 -1.08
C ILE A 129 -6.03 -0.10 0.08
N ASP A 130 -7.07 0.70 -0.10
CA ASP A 130 -7.42 1.78 0.81
C ASP A 130 -8.83 1.58 1.35
N ASN A 131 -9.03 1.84 2.64
CA ASN A 131 -10.36 1.81 3.23
C ASN A 131 -11.24 2.95 2.70
N THR A 132 -12.53 2.69 2.59
CA THR A 132 -13.54 3.68 2.21
C THR A 132 -14.70 3.64 3.21
N GLU A 133 -15.55 4.67 3.18
CA GLU A 133 -16.74 4.72 4.05
C GLU A 133 -17.68 3.52 3.83
N SER A 134 -17.68 2.92 2.63
CA SER A 134 -18.56 1.82 2.25
C SER A 134 -17.86 0.46 2.16
N GLY A 135 -16.58 0.36 2.52
CA GLY A 135 -15.78 -0.86 2.36
C GLY A 135 -14.31 -0.55 2.13
N PHE A 136 -13.80 -0.93 0.95
CA PHE A 136 -12.43 -0.65 0.56
C PHE A 136 -12.31 -0.52 -0.97
N GLN A 137 -11.23 0.08 -1.43
CA GLN A 137 -10.93 0.35 -2.82
C GLN A 137 -9.60 -0.28 -3.19
N VAL A 138 -9.57 -0.95 -4.34
CA VAL A 138 -8.33 -1.39 -4.98
C VAL A 138 -8.05 -0.49 -6.15
N THR A 139 -6.87 0.14 -6.17
CA THR A 139 -6.39 0.93 -7.29
C THR A 139 -5.17 0.24 -7.88
N VAL A 140 -5.11 0.12 -9.22
CA VAL A 140 -3.93 -0.34 -9.96
C VAL A 140 -3.67 0.63 -11.10
N VAL A 141 -2.44 1.14 -11.18
CA VAL A 141 -2.07 2.20 -12.12
C VAL A 141 -0.67 1.99 -12.68
N GLY A 142 -0.45 2.38 -13.92
CA GLY A 142 0.88 2.37 -14.54
C GLY A 142 0.79 2.00 -16.01
N TYR A 143 1.85 1.40 -16.56
CA TYR A 143 1.86 0.96 -17.96
C TYR A 143 0.74 -0.04 -18.26
N ASN A 144 0.05 0.13 -19.39
CA ASN A 144 -1.05 -0.74 -19.80
C ASN A 144 -0.62 -2.21 -19.93
N HIS A 145 0.59 -2.42 -20.42
CA HIS A 145 1.21 -3.73 -20.55
C HIS A 145 1.60 -4.26 -19.16
N LYS A 146 1.32 -5.53 -18.91
CA LYS A 146 1.52 -6.24 -17.63
C LYS A 146 0.64 -5.76 -16.45
N LEU A 147 -0.11 -4.65 -16.56
CA LEU A 147 -1.05 -4.23 -15.52
C LEU A 147 -2.10 -5.29 -15.20
N TRP A 148 -2.62 -5.98 -16.21
CA TRP A 148 -3.56 -7.10 -16.05
C TRP A 148 -2.99 -8.19 -15.12
N ILE A 149 -1.70 -8.52 -15.25
CA ILE A 149 -1.06 -9.56 -14.44
C ILE A 149 -1.01 -9.14 -12.98
N LEU A 150 -0.64 -7.88 -12.72
CA LEU A 150 -0.64 -7.33 -11.36
C LEU A 150 -2.07 -7.35 -10.78
N LEU A 151 -3.06 -6.91 -11.55
CA LEU A 151 -4.45 -6.89 -11.10
C LEU A 151 -4.97 -8.30 -10.79
N GLU A 152 -4.69 -9.27 -11.67
CA GLU A 152 -5.05 -10.67 -11.45
C GLU A 152 -4.44 -11.20 -10.16
N THR A 153 -3.14 -10.97 -9.94
CA THR A 153 -2.48 -11.40 -8.69
C THR A 153 -3.09 -10.73 -7.45
N VAL A 154 -3.39 -9.43 -7.50
CA VAL A 154 -4.04 -8.73 -6.37
C VAL A 154 -5.37 -9.39 -6.03
N ILE A 155 -6.22 -9.66 -7.04
CA ILE A 155 -7.53 -10.28 -6.83
C ILE A 155 -7.39 -11.74 -6.38
N GLU A 156 -6.47 -12.52 -6.95
CA GLU A 156 -6.22 -13.90 -6.55
C GLU A 156 -5.72 -14.01 -5.10
N THR A 157 -4.80 -13.14 -4.70
CA THR A 157 -4.33 -13.07 -3.31
C THR A 157 -5.47 -12.69 -2.37
N MET A 158 -6.32 -11.72 -2.74
CA MET A 158 -7.49 -11.37 -1.94
C MET A 158 -8.46 -12.53 -1.75
N VAL A 159 -8.77 -13.28 -2.81
CA VAL A 159 -9.71 -14.43 -2.76
C VAL A 159 -9.15 -15.57 -1.91
N ASN A 160 -7.85 -15.81 -2.00
CA ASN A 160 -7.19 -16.92 -1.29
C ASN A 160 -6.53 -16.49 0.03
N PHE A 161 -6.82 -15.27 0.50
CA PHE A 161 -6.09 -14.66 1.59
C PHE A 161 -6.23 -15.46 2.89
N LYS A 162 -5.10 -15.75 3.54
CA LYS A 162 -5.05 -16.42 4.84
C LYS A 162 -4.21 -15.62 5.80
N VAL A 163 -4.82 -15.23 6.91
CA VAL A 163 -4.15 -14.45 7.95
C VAL A 163 -3.06 -15.30 8.61
N LYS A 164 -1.82 -14.84 8.51
CA LYS A 164 -0.67 -15.38 9.23
C LYS A 164 -0.62 -14.76 10.65
N PRO A 165 -0.71 -15.54 11.74
CA PRO A 165 -0.83 -15.00 13.10
C PRO A 165 0.32 -14.08 13.54
N ASP A 166 1.54 -14.38 13.08
CA ASP A 166 2.75 -13.58 13.29
C ASP A 166 2.62 -12.20 12.62
N ARG A 167 2.19 -12.16 11.35
CA ARG A 167 1.97 -10.90 10.61
C ARG A 167 0.85 -10.07 11.22
N PHE A 168 -0.26 -10.71 11.60
CA PHE A 168 -1.36 -10.05 12.30
C PHE A 168 -0.89 -9.36 13.59
N SER A 169 -0.05 -10.04 14.39
CA SER A 169 0.45 -9.49 15.64
C SER A 169 1.30 -8.24 15.42
N VAL A 170 2.18 -8.25 14.41
CA VAL A 170 3.02 -7.09 14.05
C VAL A 170 2.18 -5.91 13.57
N ILE A 171 1.23 -6.15 12.65
CA ILE A 171 0.38 -5.09 12.09
C ILE A 171 -0.53 -4.49 13.17
N LYS A 172 -1.09 -5.32 14.05
CA LYS A 172 -1.90 -4.86 15.18
C LYS A 172 -1.11 -3.92 16.11
N VAL A 173 0.13 -4.28 16.45
CA VAL A 173 1.00 -3.42 17.29
C VAL A 173 1.31 -2.11 16.57
N THR A 174 1.63 -2.17 15.28
CA THR A 174 1.90 -0.98 14.45
C THR A 174 0.70 -0.03 14.45
N GLN A 175 -0.51 -0.58 14.30
CA GLN A 175 -1.75 0.21 14.33
C GLN A 175 -1.99 0.84 15.70
N TRP A 176 -1.76 0.09 16.78
CA TRP A 176 -1.86 0.60 18.14
C TRP A 176 -0.89 1.75 18.41
N SER A 177 0.37 1.61 17.99
CA SER A 177 1.38 2.67 18.09
C SER A 177 0.95 3.91 17.32
N PHE A 178 0.45 3.75 16.09
CA PHE A 178 -0.06 4.86 15.29
C PHE A 178 -1.19 5.62 16.01
N PHE A 179 -2.17 4.92 16.57
CA PHE A 179 -3.25 5.56 17.32
C PHE A 179 -2.74 6.26 18.59
N SER A 180 -1.81 5.64 19.31
CA SER A 180 -1.21 6.23 20.52
C SER A 180 -0.48 7.53 20.19
N ASP A 181 0.37 7.52 19.17
CA ASP A 181 1.11 8.70 18.70
C ASP A 181 0.17 9.80 18.18
N SER A 182 -0.90 9.41 17.46
CA SER A 182 -1.88 10.37 16.97
C SER A 182 -2.65 11.06 18.09
N SER A 183 -2.96 10.33 19.17
CA SER A 183 -3.63 10.87 20.36
C SER A 183 -2.73 11.84 21.12
N GLU A 184 -1.44 11.52 21.29
CA GLU A 184 -0.47 12.43 21.89
C GLU A 184 -0.27 13.68 21.04
N THR A 185 -0.25 13.52 19.73
CA THR A 185 -0.11 14.62 18.78
C THR A 185 -1.34 15.53 18.85
N GLN A 186 -2.56 14.98 18.83
CA GLN A 186 -3.79 15.76 19.01
C GLN A 186 -3.85 16.49 20.36
N ALA A 187 -3.43 15.83 21.45
CA ALA A 187 -3.36 16.46 22.77
C ALA A 187 -2.39 17.66 22.78
N LYS A 188 -1.20 17.50 22.20
CA LYS A 188 -0.20 18.59 22.05
C LYS A 188 -0.72 19.73 21.16
N TRP A 189 -1.44 19.42 20.08
CA TRP A 189 -2.05 20.44 19.22
C TRP A 189 -3.14 21.24 19.95
N LEU A 190 -4.01 20.58 20.73
CA LEU A 190 -5.01 21.27 21.54
C LEU A 190 -4.36 22.17 22.59
N GLU A 191 -3.35 21.69 23.33
CA GLU A 191 -2.60 22.51 24.29
C GLU A 191 -1.96 23.75 23.66
N LEU A 192 -1.34 23.62 22.48
CA LEU A 192 -0.78 24.75 21.73
C LEU A 192 -1.85 25.77 21.31
N VAL A 193 -3.02 25.32 20.85
CA VAL A 193 -4.13 26.22 20.49
C VAL A 193 -4.65 27.00 21.70
N PHE A 194 -4.71 26.37 22.88
CA PHE A 194 -5.09 27.06 24.12
C PHE A 194 -4.05 28.07 24.59
N TYR A 195 -2.74 27.77 24.45
CA TYR A 195 -1.67 28.70 24.81
C TYR A 195 -1.58 29.94 23.90
N VAL A 196 -1.90 29.82 22.61
CA VAL A 196 -1.87 30.95 21.66
C VAL A 196 -3.10 31.86 21.80
N SER A 197 -4.16 31.37 22.44
CA SER A 197 -5.42 32.10 22.62
C SER A 197 -5.55 32.82 23.98
N SER A 198 -4.46 32.88 24.77
CA SER A 198 -4.37 33.52 26.09
C SER A 198 -3.54 34.81 26.03
#